data_AF-H9VK54-F1
#
_entry.id   AF-H9VK54-F1
#
_cell.length_a   1.000
_cell.length_b   1.000
_cell.length_c   1.000
_cell.angle_alpha   90.00
_cell.angle_beta   90.00
_cell.angle_gamma   90.00
#
_symmetry.space_group_name_H-M   'P 1'
#
loop_
_entity.id
_entity.type
_entity.pdbx_description
1 polymer ?
#
loop_
_entity_poly.entity_id
_entity_poly.type
_entity_poly.pdbx_seq_one_letter_code
_entity_poly.pdbx_strand_id
1 'polypeptide(L)' 'RMVREAEEFAEEDKKVKERIDARNGLETYVYNMKNTINDKDKLADKIDSDDKEKIDAALKEALEWLDENQSA' A
#
# COMPACT_ATOMS: atom_id res chain seq x y z
N ARG A 1 -15.61 -35.41 -0.92
CA ARG A 1 -14.64 -35.15 0.16
C ARG A 1 -13.40 -34.47 -0.40
N MET A 2 -12.63 -35.12 -1.28
CA MET A 2 -11.47 -34.50 -1.96
C MET A 2 -11.79 -33.23 -2.77
N VAL A 3 -12.92 -33.18 -3.48
CA VAL A 3 -13.30 -31.97 -4.27
C VAL A 3 -13.60 -30.77 -3.37
N ARG A 4 -14.28 -30.99 -2.24
CA ARG A 4 -14.62 -29.92 -1.29
C ARG A 4 -13.37 -29.38 -0.58
N GLU A 5 -12.48 -30.27 -0.17
CA GLU A 5 -11.20 -29.88 0.43
C GLU A 5 -10.35 -29.08 -0.58
N ALA A 6 -10.31 -29.48 -1.85
CA ALA A 6 -9.60 -28.74 -2.90
C ALA A 6 -10.19 -27.34 -3.17
N GLU A 7 -11.52 -27.21 -3.14
CA GLU A 7 -12.21 -25.91 -3.27
C GLU A 7 -11.92 -25.00 -2.07
N GLU A 8 -11.92 -25.55 -0.85
CA GLU A 8 -11.58 -24.82 0.38
C GLU A 8 -10.13 -24.27 0.30
N PHE A 9 -9.15 -25.10 -0.07
CA PHE A 9 -7.76 -24.65 -0.24
C PHE A 9 -7.60 -23.60 -1.35
N ALA A 10 -8.28 -23.77 -2.48
CA ALA A 10 -8.20 -22.81 -3.58
C ALA A 10 -8.74 -21.43 -3.18
N GLU A 11 -9.80 -21.38 -2.36
CA GLU A 11 -10.36 -20.13 -1.85
C GLU A 11 -9.44 -19.48 -0.79
N GLU A 12 -8.79 -20.27 0.06
CA GLU A 12 -7.77 -19.77 1.00
C GLU A 12 -6.56 -19.19 0.27
N ASP A 13 -6.01 -19.90 -0.71
CA ASP A 13 -4.89 -19.43 -1.54
C ASP A 13 -5.24 -18.13 -2.27
N LYS A 14 -6.47 -18.05 -2.79
CA LYS A 14 -6.97 -16.84 -3.46
C LYS A 14 -7.02 -15.65 -2.51
N LYS A 15 -7.54 -15.82 -1.29
CA LYS A 15 -7.58 -14.75 -0.27
C LYS A 15 -6.19 -14.28 0.12
N VAL A 16 -5.25 -15.21 0.30
CA VAL A 16 -3.84 -14.88 0.59
C VAL A 16 -3.24 -14.06 -0.55
N LYS A 17 -3.46 -14.48 -1.80
CA LYS A 17 -2.97 -13.76 -2.97
C LYS A 17 -3.56 -12.35 -3.06
N GLU A 18 -4.89 -12.22 -2.95
CA GLU A 18 -5.57 -10.92 -3.01
C GLU A 18 -5.05 -9.96 -1.93
N ARG A 19 -4.77 -10.46 -0.74
CA ARG A 19 -4.19 -9.70 0.36
C ARG A 19 -2.77 -9.21 0.06
N ILE A 20 -1.92 -10.09 -0.47
CA ILE A 20 -0.54 -9.74 -0.88
C ILE A 20 -0.57 -8.70 -1.99
N ASP A 21 -1.41 -8.89 -3.02
CA ASP A 21 -1.52 -7.97 -4.14
C ASP A 21 -2.02 -6.59 -3.68
N ALA A 22 -2.99 -6.53 -2.78
CA ALA A 22 -3.48 -5.29 -2.19
C ALA A 22 -2.39 -4.57 -1.37
N ARG A 23 -1.64 -5.32 -0.54
CA ARG A 23 -0.51 -4.78 0.24
C ARG A 23 0.56 -4.18 -0.67
N ASN A 24 0.99 -4.92 -1.68
CA ASN A 24 2.00 -4.48 -2.64
C ASN A 24 1.53 -3.25 -3.44
N GLY A 25 0.23 -3.20 -3.78
CA GLY A 25 -0.40 -2.06 -4.43
C GLY A 25 -0.33 -0.79 -3.57
N LEU A 26 -0.67 -0.91 -2.28
CA LEU A 26 -0.58 0.21 -1.34
C LEU A 26 0.87 0.67 -1.17
N GLU A 27 1.80 -0.25 -0.92
CA GLU A 27 3.23 0.06 -0.75
C GLU A 27 3.78 0.82 -1.96
N THR A 28 3.50 0.32 -3.17
CA THR A 28 3.90 0.96 -4.42
C THR A 28 3.32 2.37 -4.55
N TYR A 29 2.03 2.53 -4.24
CA TYR A 29 1.36 3.83 -4.29
C TYR A 29 1.99 4.84 -3.32
N VAL A 30 2.27 4.41 -2.08
CA VAL A 30 2.84 5.26 -1.04
C VAL A 30 4.24 5.76 -1.46
N TYR A 31 5.10 4.88 -1.97
CA TYR A 31 6.41 5.29 -2.50
C TYR A 31 6.29 6.22 -3.70
N ASN A 32 5.38 5.94 -4.64
CA ASN A 32 5.16 6.80 -5.80
C ASN A 32 4.65 8.18 -5.41
N MET A 33 3.77 8.26 -4.42
CA MET A 33 3.26 9.55 -3.92
C MET A 33 4.37 10.34 -3.23
N LYS A 34 5.18 9.69 -2.38
CA LYS A 34 6.34 10.31 -1.73
C LYS A 34 7.31 10.93 -2.74
N ASN A 35 7.58 10.22 -3.84
CA ASN A 35 8.40 10.76 -4.92
C ASN A 35 7.71 11.94 -5.61
N THR A 36 6.40 11.84 -5.87
CA THR A 36 5.63 12.85 -6.59
C THR A 36 5.56 14.20 -5.85
N ILE A 37 5.36 14.19 -4.53
CA ILE A 37 5.30 15.42 -3.71
C ILE A 37 6.67 16.07 -3.45
N ASN A 38 7.76 15.34 -3.72
CA ASN A 38 9.13 15.82 -3.56
C ASN A 38 9.81 16.18 -4.89
N ASP A 39 9.19 15.84 -6.01
CA ASP A 39 9.65 16.15 -7.36
C ASP A 39 9.16 17.54 -7.79
N LYS A 40 10.12 18.43 -8.10
CA LYS A 40 9.88 19.82 -8.53
C LYS A 40 9.18 19.90 -9.88
N ASP A 41 9.42 18.96 -10.77
CA ASP A 41 8.75 18.91 -12.08
C ASP A 41 7.29 18.44 -11.93
N LYS A 42 6.94 17.84 -10.79
CA LYS A 42 5.59 17.36 -10.46
C LYS A 42 4.88 18.30 -9.49
N LEU A 43 4.87 17.99 -8.19
CA LEU A 43 4.03 18.67 -7.21
C LEU A 43 4.80 19.49 -6.17
N ALA A 44 6.12 19.33 -6.03
CA ALA A 44 6.83 19.91 -4.90
C ALA A 44 6.70 21.43 -4.76
N ASP A 45 6.63 22.15 -5.89
CA ASP A 45 6.47 23.61 -5.93
C ASP A 45 5.01 24.05 -6.25
N LYS A 46 4.09 23.09 -6.40
CA LYS A 46 2.67 23.33 -6.75
C LYS A 46 1.70 23.07 -5.60
N ILE A 47 2.19 22.53 -4.49
CA ILE A 47 1.43 22.28 -3.27
C ILE A 47 1.90 23.24 -2.18
N ASP A 48 1.00 23.67 -1.30
CA ASP A 48 1.39 24.44 -0.13
C ASP A 48 2.15 23.56 0.89
N SER A 49 2.90 24.22 1.77
CA SER A 49 3.72 23.55 2.78
C SER A 49 2.90 22.71 3.74
N ASP A 50 1.72 23.19 4.12
CA ASP A 50 0.91 22.57 5.16
C ASP A 50 0.28 21.28 4.63
N ASP A 51 -0.22 21.29 3.41
CA ASP A 51 -0.73 20.09 2.74
C ASP A 51 0.39 19.11 2.39
N LYS A 52 1.59 19.62 2.03
CA LYS A 52 2.76 18.75 1.86
C LYS A 52 3.11 18.02 3.15
N GLU A 53 3.16 18.71 4.29
CA GLU A 53 3.43 18.08 5.60
C GLU A 53 2.37 17.05 5.97
N LYS A 54 1.08 17.34 5.76
CA LYS A 54 -0.01 16.37 6.00
C LYS A 54 0.13 15.12 5.15
N ILE A 55 0.48 15.28 3.86
CA ILE A 55 0.69 14.14 2.98
C ILE A 55 1.92 13.35 3.43
N ASP A 56 3.05 14.00 3.72
CA ASP A 56 4.25 13.31 4.22
C ASP A 56 3.98 12.55 5.52
N ALA A 57 3.18 13.10 6.44
CA ALA A 57 2.77 12.43 7.66
C ALA A 57 1.92 11.18 7.37
N ALA A 58 0.89 11.31 6.53
CA ALA A 58 0.02 10.18 6.16
C ALA A 58 0.78 9.07 5.42
N LEU A 59 1.73 9.43 4.55
CA LEU A 59 2.56 8.46 3.85
C LEU A 59 3.51 7.71 4.80
N LYS A 60 4.06 8.39 5.82
CA LYS A 60 4.89 7.74 6.85
C LYS A 60 4.07 6.77 7.68
N GLU A 61 2.90 7.21 8.17
CA GLU A 61 1.98 6.36 8.94
C GLU A 61 1.59 5.11 8.15
N ALA A 62 1.32 5.24 6.84
CA ALA A 62 1.00 4.11 5.98
C ALA A 62 2.18 3.12 5.83
N LEU A 63 3.42 3.61 5.71
CA LEU A 63 4.62 2.74 5.67
C LEU A 63 4.85 2.04 7.01
N GLU A 64 4.75 2.76 8.12
CA GLU A 64 4.88 2.20 9.46
C GLU A 64 3.85 1.09 9.69
N TRP A 65 2.60 1.33 9.30
CA TRP A 65 1.55 0.32 9.37
C TRP A 65 1.88 -0.91 8.50
N LEU A 66 2.35 -0.72 7.26
CA LEU A 66 2.74 -1.81 6.36
C LEU A 66 3.92 -2.65 6.87
N ASP A 67 4.83 -2.03 7.61
CA ASP A 67 6.00 -2.67 8.22
C ASP A 67 5.62 -3.45 9.49
N GLU A 68 4.70 -2.91 10.30
CA GLU A 68 4.17 -3.60 11.50
C GLU A 68 3.22 -4.74 11.13
N ASN A 69 2.56 -4.65 9.97
CA ASN A 69 1.50 -5.55 9.55
C ASN A 69 1.90 -6.35 8.29
N GLN A 70 3.11 -6.93 8.27
CA GLN A 70 3.61 -7.75 7.14
C GLN A 70 2.69 -8.93 6.77
N SER A 71 1.90 -9.40 7.73
CA SER A 71 0.93 -10.49 7.57
C SER A 71 -0.53 -10.04 7.66
N ALA A 72 -0.82 -8.74 7.50
CA ALA A 72 -2.19 -8.26 7.28
C ALA A 72 -2.61 -8.37 5.82
#